data_AF-A0A2E3ALT3-F1
#
_entry.id   AF-A0A2E3ALT3-F1
#
_cell.length_a   1.000
_cell.length_b   1.000
_cell.length_c   1.000
_cell.angle_alpha   90.00
_cell.angle_beta   90.00
_cell.angle_gamma   90.00
#
_symmetry.space_group_name_H-M   'P 1'
#
loop_
_entity.id
_entity.type
_entity.pdbx_description
1 polymer ?
#
loop_
_entity_poly.entity_id
_entity_poly.type
_entity_poly.pdbx_seq_one_letter_code
_entity_poly.pdbx_strand_id
1 'polypeptide(L)'
;MDRENNNRNSCRTQLMHGLLAGRTPIGERVWDMKCLIDWAIVNLEIDQSRIAMTGNSGGGTITLFSAACDTRINIAIPGCYFSTFRGSIGAIRHCDCNYVPGILRLGEMYDVAGLIAPRPFKAIAGRYDDIFPIGCVKYAYSRLREIYKIAEAGEACQLYIGNGGHRYYKDGAWPFLANYFK
;
A
#
# COMPACT_ATOMS: atom_id res chain seq x y z
N MET A 1 8.13 -14.26 13.92
CA MET A 1 9.40 -13.74 14.47
C MET A 1 10.31 -14.93 14.64
N ASP A 2 11.52 -14.86 14.10
CA ASP A 2 12.56 -15.86 14.33
C ASP A 2 13.12 -15.66 15.74
N ARG A 3 12.34 -16.13 16.73
CA ARG A 3 12.63 -15.98 18.16
C ARG A 3 13.86 -16.76 18.57
N GLU A 4 14.18 -17.84 17.85
CA GLU A 4 15.32 -18.71 18.12
C GLU A 4 16.64 -18.00 17.84
N ASN A 5 16.72 -17.18 16.78
CA ASN A 5 17.92 -16.43 16.43
C ASN A 5 17.96 -14.98 16.97
N ASN A 6 17.12 -14.63 17.95
CA ASN A 6 17.00 -13.29 18.52
C ASN A 6 16.77 -12.17 17.45
N ASN A 7 16.15 -12.54 16.32
CA ASN A 7 15.88 -11.62 15.23
C ASN A 7 14.55 -10.89 15.47
N ARG A 8 14.58 -9.56 15.37
CA ARG A 8 13.37 -8.71 15.57
C ARG A 8 12.29 -8.93 14.51
N ASN A 9 12.62 -9.51 13.36
CA ASN A 9 11.68 -9.86 12.29
C ASN A 9 12.24 -11.01 11.44
N SER A 10 11.38 -11.61 10.62
CA SER A 10 11.74 -12.62 9.63
C SER A 10 11.76 -12.07 8.19
N CYS A 11 11.78 -10.73 8.01
CA CYS A 11 11.68 -10.07 6.69
C CYS A 11 12.76 -10.60 5.73
N ARG A 12 14.01 -10.62 6.20
CA ARG A 12 15.17 -11.00 5.40
C ARG A 12 15.14 -12.47 5.03
N THR A 13 14.92 -13.35 6.01
CA THR A 13 14.82 -14.79 5.77
C THR A 13 13.72 -15.11 4.77
N GLN A 14 12.53 -14.51 4.95
CA GLN A 14 11.42 -14.66 4.02
C GLN A 14 11.78 -14.17 2.61
N LEU A 15 12.41 -12.99 2.49
CA LEU A 15 12.86 -12.48 1.19
C LEU A 15 13.83 -13.45 0.53
N MET A 16 14.88 -13.88 1.23
CA MET A 16 15.91 -14.76 0.64
C MET A 16 15.33 -16.10 0.18
N HIS A 17 14.44 -16.70 0.98
CA HIS A 17 13.74 -17.93 0.58
C HIS A 17 12.81 -17.69 -0.62
N GLY A 18 12.05 -16.60 -0.60
CA GLY A 18 11.19 -16.21 -1.71
C GLY A 18 11.99 -16.05 -3.00
N LEU A 19 13.12 -15.35 -2.96
CA LEU A 19 13.96 -15.12 -4.13
C LEU A 19 14.49 -16.43 -4.74
N LEU A 20 14.85 -17.43 -3.94
CA LEU A 20 15.23 -18.76 -4.45
C LEU A 20 14.10 -19.44 -5.23
N ALA A 21 12.84 -19.18 -4.85
CA ALA A 21 11.66 -19.70 -5.53
C ALA A 21 11.09 -18.74 -6.60
N GLY A 22 11.79 -17.64 -6.92
CA GLY A 22 11.29 -16.63 -7.87
C GLY A 22 10.10 -15.82 -7.35
N ARG A 23 9.92 -15.73 -6.03
CA ARG A 23 8.82 -15.04 -5.34
C ARG A 23 9.33 -13.86 -4.50
N THR A 24 8.42 -13.02 -4.05
CA THR A 24 8.72 -11.93 -3.11
C THR A 24 7.73 -11.94 -1.95
N PRO A 25 8.11 -11.46 -0.76
CA PRO A 25 7.19 -11.32 0.36
C PRO A 25 5.96 -10.45 0.04
N ILE A 26 6.09 -9.46 -0.86
CA ILE A 26 4.95 -8.67 -1.34
C ILE A 26 4.00 -9.56 -2.15
N GLY A 27 4.52 -10.32 -3.11
CA GLY A 27 3.71 -11.21 -3.94
C GLY A 27 2.98 -12.28 -3.12
N GLU A 28 3.66 -12.86 -2.15
CA GLU A 28 3.06 -13.84 -1.21
C GLU A 28 1.93 -13.21 -0.39
N ARG A 29 2.13 -12.00 0.16
CA ARG A 29 1.08 -11.34 0.95
C ARG A 29 -0.10 -10.85 0.11
N VAL A 30 0.16 -10.45 -1.14
CA VAL A 30 -0.92 -10.17 -2.10
C VAL A 30 -1.73 -11.45 -2.31
N TRP A 31 -1.07 -12.58 -2.54
CA TRP A 31 -1.74 -13.87 -2.66
C TRP A 31 -2.57 -14.22 -1.42
N ASP A 32 -2.01 -14.05 -0.22
CA ASP A 32 -2.74 -14.26 1.04
C ASP A 32 -4.01 -13.40 1.13
N MET A 33 -3.94 -12.13 0.73
CA MET A 33 -5.12 -11.25 0.71
C MET A 33 -6.17 -11.69 -0.32
N LYS A 34 -5.75 -12.20 -1.49
CA LYS A 34 -6.69 -12.75 -2.48
C LYS A 34 -7.43 -13.96 -1.90
N CYS A 35 -6.69 -14.89 -1.28
CA CYS A 35 -7.28 -16.06 -0.62
C CYS A 35 -8.18 -15.67 0.55
N LEU A 36 -7.82 -14.65 1.33
CA LEU A 36 -8.66 -14.15 2.42
C LEU A 36 -9.98 -13.59 1.89
N ILE A 37 -9.94 -12.82 0.80
CA ILE A 37 -11.15 -12.31 0.14
C ILE A 37 -11.97 -13.48 -0.41
N ASP A 38 -11.37 -14.45 -1.10
CA ASP A 38 -12.06 -15.64 -1.61
C ASP A 38 -12.81 -16.37 -0.49
N TRP A 39 -12.10 -16.63 0.63
CA TRP A 39 -12.67 -17.27 1.80
C TRP A 39 -13.82 -16.44 2.39
N ALA A 40 -13.64 -15.11 2.52
CA ALA A 40 -14.64 -14.24 3.10
C ALA A 40 -15.94 -14.21 2.27
N ILE A 41 -15.88 -14.14 0.93
CA ILE A 41 -17.12 -14.08 0.11
C ILE A 41 -17.90 -15.39 0.16
N VAL A 42 -17.21 -16.51 0.40
CA VAL A 42 -17.83 -17.85 0.48
C VAL A 42 -18.41 -18.11 1.87
N ASN A 43 -17.72 -17.65 2.93
CA ASN A 43 -18.02 -18.07 4.30
C ASN A 43 -18.73 -16.99 5.13
N LEU A 44 -18.74 -15.74 4.67
CA LEU A 44 -19.35 -14.62 5.38
C LEU A 44 -20.39 -13.94 4.48
N GLU A 45 -21.44 -13.38 5.09
CA GLU A 45 -22.41 -12.52 4.41
C GLU A 45 -21.79 -11.13 4.17
N ILE A 46 -20.88 -11.02 3.20
CA ILE A 46 -20.23 -9.76 2.82
C ILE A 46 -20.75 -9.21 1.50
N ASP A 47 -20.95 -7.90 1.47
CA ASP A 47 -21.24 -7.18 0.25
C ASP A 47 -19.94 -6.98 -0.57
N GLN A 48 -19.82 -7.73 -1.66
CA GLN A 48 -18.63 -7.70 -2.53
C GLN A 48 -18.40 -6.35 -3.23
N SER A 49 -19.41 -5.46 -3.24
CA SER A 49 -19.27 -4.09 -3.75
C SER A 49 -18.67 -3.13 -2.71
N ARG A 50 -18.53 -3.58 -1.45
CA ARG A 50 -18.07 -2.77 -0.31
C ARG A 50 -16.85 -3.35 0.39
N ILE A 51 -15.83 -3.72 -0.37
CA ILE A 51 -14.55 -4.20 0.15
C ILE A 51 -13.54 -3.04 0.13
N ALA A 52 -13.06 -2.65 1.31
CA ALA A 52 -11.97 -1.67 1.45
C ALA A 52 -10.75 -2.29 2.13
N MET A 53 -9.57 -1.81 1.74
CA MET A 53 -8.31 -2.19 2.38
C MET A 53 -7.60 -0.95 2.91
N THR A 54 -7.14 -1.04 4.16
CA THR A 54 -6.33 -0.01 4.81
C THR A 54 -5.34 -0.66 5.76
N GLY A 55 -4.20 -0.03 5.94
CA GLY A 55 -3.15 -0.48 6.83
C GLY A 55 -2.01 0.53 6.91
N ASN A 56 -1.22 0.45 7.98
CA ASN A 56 -0.10 1.36 8.20
C ASN A 56 1.25 0.68 7.91
N SER A 57 2.20 1.40 7.30
CA SER A 57 3.57 0.93 7.06
C SER A 57 3.57 -0.38 6.25
N GLY A 58 4.00 -1.51 6.81
CA GLY A 58 3.87 -2.82 6.16
C GLY A 58 2.43 -3.18 5.77
N GLY A 59 1.42 -2.75 6.53
CA GLY A 59 0.01 -2.87 6.14
C GLY A 59 -0.37 -1.95 4.98
N GLY A 60 0.30 -0.78 4.88
CA GLY A 60 0.19 0.12 3.73
C GLY A 60 0.81 -0.46 2.47
N THR A 61 1.92 -1.20 2.60
CA THR A 61 2.51 -2.01 1.51
C THR A 61 1.48 -2.98 0.95
N ILE A 62 0.88 -3.80 1.82
CA ILE A 62 -0.11 -4.80 1.42
C ILE A 62 -1.35 -4.12 0.83
N THR A 63 -1.81 -3.02 1.42
CA THR A 63 -2.95 -2.25 0.90
C THR A 63 -2.72 -1.78 -0.53
N LEU A 64 -1.57 -1.16 -0.81
CA LEU A 64 -1.26 -0.63 -2.14
C LEU A 64 -1.17 -1.76 -3.18
N PHE A 65 -0.36 -2.78 -2.91
CA PHE A 65 -0.10 -3.84 -3.89
C PHE A 65 -1.29 -4.77 -4.08
N SER A 66 -2.02 -5.12 -3.02
CA SER A 66 -3.23 -5.94 -3.15
C SER A 66 -4.30 -5.21 -3.94
N ALA A 67 -4.52 -3.92 -3.67
CA ALA A 67 -5.49 -3.14 -4.45
C ALA A 67 -5.08 -3.03 -5.92
N ALA A 68 -3.79 -2.85 -6.23
CA ALA A 68 -3.31 -2.84 -7.61
C ALA A 68 -3.51 -4.19 -8.33
N CYS A 69 -3.38 -5.32 -7.63
CA CYS A 69 -3.47 -6.66 -8.20
C CYS A 69 -4.86 -7.33 -8.11
N ASP A 70 -5.78 -6.79 -7.33
CA ASP A 70 -7.12 -7.33 -7.14
C ASP A 70 -8.18 -6.22 -7.18
N THR A 71 -8.99 -6.23 -8.24
CA THR A 71 -10.02 -5.22 -8.49
C THR A 71 -11.24 -5.36 -7.59
N ARG A 72 -11.36 -6.45 -6.83
CA ARG A 72 -12.43 -6.62 -5.82
C ARG A 72 -12.26 -5.67 -4.65
N ILE A 73 -11.05 -5.19 -4.39
CA ILE A 73 -10.81 -4.13 -3.39
C ILE A 73 -11.30 -2.82 -3.99
N ASN A 74 -12.49 -2.37 -3.59
CA ASN A 74 -13.14 -1.19 -4.15
C ASN A 74 -12.49 0.12 -3.66
N ILE A 75 -11.87 0.13 -2.47
CA ILE A 75 -11.24 1.32 -1.89
C ILE A 75 -9.88 0.96 -1.28
N ALA A 76 -8.85 1.75 -1.56
CA ALA A 76 -7.51 1.57 -1.01
C ALA A 76 -7.04 2.80 -0.21
N ILE A 77 -6.60 2.56 1.03
CA ILE A 77 -6.14 3.63 1.94
C ILE A 77 -4.78 3.25 2.55
N PRO A 78 -3.67 3.27 1.79
CA PRO A 78 -2.35 2.96 2.33
C PRO A 78 -1.87 4.08 3.27
N GLY A 79 -1.62 3.73 4.54
CA GLY A 79 -1.12 4.64 5.56
C GLY A 79 0.39 4.54 5.76
N CYS A 80 1.05 5.70 5.81
CA CYS A 80 2.49 5.89 5.99
C CYS A 80 3.29 4.85 5.19
N TYR A 81 3.03 4.79 3.89
CA TYR A 81 3.70 3.91 2.94
C TYR A 81 3.83 4.55 1.55
N PHE A 82 2.75 5.18 1.05
CA PHE A 82 2.75 5.78 -0.27
C PHE A 82 3.74 6.95 -0.38
N SER A 83 4.76 6.79 -1.22
CA SER A 83 5.87 7.71 -1.46
C SER A 83 6.48 7.42 -2.84
N THR A 84 7.78 7.61 -3.02
CA THR A 84 8.55 7.01 -4.13
C THR A 84 9.40 5.86 -3.62
N PHE A 85 9.64 4.84 -4.44
CA PHE A 85 10.60 3.79 -4.12
C PHE A 85 11.99 4.39 -3.96
N ARG A 86 12.42 5.27 -4.88
CA ARG A 86 13.76 5.90 -4.82
C ARG A 86 13.98 6.77 -3.59
N GLY A 87 12.99 7.56 -3.19
CA GLY A 87 13.09 8.52 -2.09
C GLY A 87 12.74 7.96 -0.70
N SER A 88 12.33 6.69 -0.61
CA SER A 88 12.04 6.01 0.65
C SER A 88 12.71 4.64 0.68
N ILE A 89 12.10 3.60 0.09
CA ILE A 89 12.57 2.21 0.18
C ILE A 89 14.05 2.06 -0.23
N GLY A 90 14.46 2.74 -1.30
CA GLY A 90 15.83 2.72 -1.81
C GLY A 90 16.77 3.80 -1.24
N ALA A 91 16.28 4.71 -0.41
CA ALA A 91 17.08 5.81 0.17
C ALA A 91 17.65 5.48 1.56
N ILE A 92 17.05 4.52 2.27
CA ILE A 92 17.43 4.15 3.63
C ILE A 92 17.49 2.62 3.80
N ARG A 93 18.05 2.15 4.93
CA ARG A 93 17.89 0.76 5.34
C ARG A 93 16.44 0.48 5.74
N HIS A 94 15.67 -0.05 4.81
CA HIS A 94 14.27 -0.46 5.03
C HIS A 94 14.15 -1.96 5.33
N CYS A 95 13.02 -2.44 5.88
CA CYS A 95 12.79 -3.90 5.99
C CYS A 95 12.71 -4.53 4.59
N ASP A 96 13.46 -5.62 4.41
CA ASP A 96 13.74 -6.30 3.15
C ASP A 96 12.46 -6.81 2.44
N CYS A 97 11.35 -6.97 3.18
CA CYS A 97 10.08 -7.43 2.61
C CYS A 97 9.35 -6.39 1.75
N ASN A 98 9.94 -5.21 1.51
CA ASN A 98 9.37 -4.15 0.67
C ASN A 98 9.93 -4.13 -0.76
N TYR A 99 10.80 -5.08 -1.11
CA TYR A 99 11.51 -5.08 -2.38
C TYR A 99 10.85 -6.02 -3.41
N VAL A 100 10.65 -5.49 -4.61
CA VAL A 100 10.29 -6.25 -5.81
C VAL A 100 11.42 -6.10 -6.82
N PRO A 101 12.18 -7.17 -7.15
CA PRO A 101 13.28 -7.09 -8.09
C PRO A 101 12.87 -6.51 -9.44
N GLY A 102 13.62 -5.53 -9.93
CA GLY A 102 13.39 -4.92 -11.25
C GLY A 102 12.23 -3.93 -11.34
N ILE A 103 11.48 -3.65 -10.26
CA ILE A 103 10.28 -2.78 -10.32
C ILE A 103 10.57 -1.38 -10.87
N LEU A 104 11.73 -0.81 -10.55
CA LEU A 104 12.16 0.50 -11.05
C LEU A 104 12.44 0.56 -12.56
N ARG A 105 12.47 -0.59 -13.26
CA ARG A 105 12.51 -0.65 -14.72
C ARG A 105 11.13 -0.47 -15.34
N LEU A 106 10.07 -0.70 -14.56
CA LEU A 106 8.68 -0.62 -14.99
C LEU A 106 8.05 0.70 -14.57
N GLY A 107 8.38 1.18 -13.37
CA GLY A 107 7.86 2.45 -12.86
C GLY A 107 8.20 2.70 -11.40
N GLU A 108 7.57 3.74 -10.87
CA GLU A 108 7.63 4.18 -9.49
C GLU A 108 6.40 3.73 -8.69
N MET A 109 6.41 3.99 -7.39
CA MET A 109 5.31 3.58 -6.50
C MET A 109 3.97 4.25 -6.88
N TYR A 110 4.01 5.46 -7.45
CA TYR A 110 2.83 6.14 -7.99
C TYR A 110 2.27 5.47 -9.25
N ASP A 111 3.09 4.75 -10.03
CA ASP A 111 2.61 3.99 -11.19
C ASP A 111 1.89 2.72 -10.73
N VAL A 112 2.39 2.07 -9.67
CA VAL A 112 1.69 0.97 -9.00
C VAL A 112 0.35 1.43 -8.43
N ALA A 113 0.32 2.59 -7.75
CA ALA A 113 -0.92 3.18 -7.29
C ALA A 113 -1.86 3.56 -8.45
N GLY A 114 -1.31 3.94 -9.60
CA GLY A 114 -2.06 4.24 -10.81
C GLY A 114 -2.92 3.08 -11.32
N LEU A 115 -2.49 1.83 -11.10
CA LEU A 115 -3.27 0.62 -11.42
C LEU A 115 -4.57 0.49 -10.61
N ILE A 116 -4.75 1.31 -9.58
CA ILE A 116 -5.97 1.35 -8.77
C ILE A 116 -7.05 2.21 -9.44
N ALA A 117 -6.66 3.19 -10.26
CA ALA A 117 -7.61 4.05 -10.96
C ALA A 117 -8.60 3.22 -11.82
N PRO A 118 -9.89 3.60 -11.88
CA PRO A 118 -10.51 4.80 -11.29
C PRO A 118 -11.00 4.61 -9.84
N ARG A 119 -10.68 3.50 -9.17
CA ARG A 119 -11.20 3.20 -7.83
C ARG A 119 -10.69 4.21 -6.78
N PRO A 120 -11.49 4.54 -5.76
CA PRO A 120 -11.07 5.45 -4.69
C PRO A 120 -9.76 5.07 -4.01
N PHE A 121 -8.85 6.03 -3.94
CA PHE A 121 -7.54 5.90 -3.32
C PHE A 121 -7.27 7.10 -2.42
N LYS A 122 -6.85 6.82 -1.18
CA LYS A 122 -6.38 7.87 -0.26
C LYS A 122 -5.08 7.52 0.43
N ALA A 123 -4.02 8.22 0.08
CA ALA A 123 -2.77 8.11 0.82
C ALA A 123 -2.89 8.83 2.17
N ILE A 124 -2.43 8.19 3.24
CA ILE A 124 -2.27 8.80 4.56
C ILE A 124 -0.78 8.93 4.85
N ALA A 125 -0.33 10.11 5.25
CA ALA A 125 1.08 10.36 5.55
C ALA A 125 1.26 11.15 6.86
N GLY A 126 2.37 10.90 7.54
CA GLY A 126 2.84 11.74 8.64
C GLY A 126 3.69 12.90 8.11
N ARG A 127 3.48 14.10 8.63
CA ARG A 127 4.28 15.28 8.28
C ARG A 127 5.77 15.12 8.62
N TYR A 128 6.08 14.42 9.71
CA TYR A 128 7.42 14.21 10.26
C TYR A 128 7.84 12.74 10.17
N ASP A 129 7.37 12.03 9.15
CA ASP A 129 7.75 10.64 8.92
C ASP A 129 9.09 10.57 8.16
N ASP A 130 10.13 10.10 8.84
CA ASP A 130 11.48 9.98 8.27
C ASP A 130 11.65 8.73 7.39
N ILE A 131 10.74 7.75 7.48
CA ILE A 131 10.75 6.53 6.66
C ILE A 131 10.11 6.83 5.30
N PHE A 132 9.03 7.61 5.29
CA PHE A 132 8.31 8.04 4.10
C PHE A 132 8.28 9.58 4.03
N PRO A 133 9.38 10.23 3.59
CA PRO A 133 9.53 11.67 3.67
C PRO A 133 8.43 12.42 2.94
N ILE A 134 7.84 13.42 3.60
CA ILE A 134 6.67 14.15 3.09
C ILE A 134 6.88 14.80 1.71
N GLY A 135 8.11 15.21 1.39
CA GLY A 135 8.47 15.71 0.07
C GLY A 135 8.27 14.66 -1.04
N CYS A 136 8.71 13.43 -0.78
CA CYS A 136 8.55 12.30 -1.69
C CYS A 136 7.09 11.88 -1.82
N VAL A 137 6.33 11.90 -0.71
CA VAL A 137 4.88 11.66 -0.70
C VAL A 137 4.14 12.66 -1.60
N LYS A 138 4.40 13.96 -1.42
CA LYS A 138 3.76 15.02 -2.21
C LYS A 138 4.11 14.90 -3.70
N TYR A 139 5.37 14.60 -4.00
CA TYR A 139 5.80 14.37 -5.38
C TYR A 139 5.05 13.16 -5.98
N ALA A 140 5.07 12.01 -5.32
CA ALA A 140 4.35 10.81 -5.78
C ALA A 140 2.85 11.06 -5.97
N TYR A 141 2.22 11.78 -5.04
CA TYR A 141 0.81 12.17 -5.13
C TYR A 141 0.53 13.06 -6.34
N SER A 142 1.41 14.01 -6.65
CA SER A 142 1.24 14.86 -7.85
C SER A 142 1.23 14.03 -9.14
N ARG A 143 2.11 13.02 -9.24
CA ARG A 143 2.17 12.09 -10.38
C ARG A 143 0.92 11.20 -10.45
N LEU A 144 0.48 10.67 -9.31
CA LEU A 144 -0.73 9.86 -9.24
C LEU A 144 -2.00 10.65 -9.62
N ARG A 145 -2.08 11.92 -9.21
CA ARG A 145 -3.20 12.81 -9.59
C ARG A 145 -3.30 13.03 -11.09
N GLU A 146 -2.19 13.03 -11.83
CA GLU A 146 -2.20 13.08 -13.29
C GLU A 146 -2.85 11.82 -13.89
N ILE A 147 -2.50 10.64 -13.39
CA ILE A 147 -3.09 9.35 -13.80
C ILE A 147 -4.61 9.36 -13.56
N TYR A 148 -5.04 9.74 -12.35
CA TYR A 148 -6.46 9.81 -12.00
C TYR A 148 -7.23 10.87 -12.80
N LYS A 149 -6.58 11.97 -13.20
CA LYS A 149 -7.18 12.97 -14.08
C LYS A 149 -7.45 12.39 -15.48
N ILE A 150 -6.49 11.64 -16.03
CA ILE A 150 -6.65 10.97 -17.34
C ILE A 150 -7.75 9.90 -17.25
N ALA A 151 -7.86 9.21 -16.12
CA ALA A 151 -8.93 8.23 -15.87
C ALA A 151 -10.29 8.87 -15.52
N GLU A 152 -10.45 10.19 -15.67
CA GLU A 152 -11.67 10.96 -15.37
C GLU A 152 -12.19 10.77 -13.92
N ALA A 153 -11.29 10.42 -13.00
CA ALA A 153 -11.59 10.05 -11.62
C ALA A 153 -10.82 10.92 -10.61
N GLY A 154 -10.44 12.14 -10.99
CA GLY A 154 -9.59 13.03 -10.19
C GLY A 154 -9.99 13.09 -8.71
N GLU A 155 -11.28 13.30 -8.41
CA GLU A 155 -11.81 13.43 -7.05
C GLU A 155 -11.71 12.15 -6.20
N ALA A 156 -11.52 10.99 -6.85
CA ALA A 156 -11.33 9.70 -6.20
C ALA A 156 -9.91 9.50 -5.64
N CYS A 157 -8.95 10.36 -5.99
CA CYS A 157 -7.58 10.32 -5.48
C CYS A 157 -7.34 11.45 -4.47
N GLN A 158 -7.04 11.11 -3.22
CA GLN A 158 -6.84 12.08 -2.13
C GLN A 158 -5.56 11.82 -1.35
N LEU A 159 -5.07 12.86 -0.68
CA LEU A 159 -3.94 12.78 0.26
C LEU A 159 -4.33 13.42 1.59
N TYR A 160 -4.10 12.70 2.69
CA TYR A 160 -4.21 13.22 4.05
C TYR A 160 -2.84 13.29 4.70
N ILE A 161 -2.50 14.46 5.27
CA ILE A 161 -1.24 14.69 5.98
C ILE A 161 -1.56 14.97 7.44
N GLY A 162 -1.25 14.03 8.31
CA GLY A 162 -1.42 14.17 9.75
C GLY A 162 -0.29 14.94 10.41
N ASN A 163 -0.60 15.68 11.48
CA ASN A 163 0.41 16.37 12.29
C ASN A 163 1.10 15.36 13.24
N GLY A 164 2.20 14.76 12.80
CA GLY A 164 2.99 13.76 13.54
C GLY A 164 3.96 13.00 12.63
N GLY A 165 4.62 11.98 13.18
CA GLY A 165 5.54 11.10 12.44
C GLY A 165 4.88 9.79 11.95
N HIS A 166 5.66 8.71 11.94
CA HIS A 166 5.24 7.42 11.39
C HIS A 166 4.16 6.72 12.23
N ARG A 167 2.87 6.93 11.91
CA ARG A 167 1.72 6.32 12.59
C ARG A 167 0.47 6.28 11.73
N TYR A 168 -0.53 5.51 12.14
CA TYR A 168 -1.82 5.50 11.47
C TYR A 168 -2.69 6.70 11.89
N TYR A 169 -3.25 7.41 10.91
CA TYR A 169 -4.14 8.55 11.16
C TYR A 169 -5.58 8.21 10.79
N LYS A 170 -6.34 7.76 11.79
CA LYS A 170 -7.74 7.34 11.64
C LYS A 170 -8.63 8.43 11.03
N ASP A 171 -8.38 9.70 11.35
CA ASP A 171 -9.15 10.85 10.86
C ASP A 171 -8.99 11.06 9.34
N GLY A 172 -7.89 10.56 8.76
CA GLY A 172 -7.70 10.52 7.32
C GLY A 172 -8.46 9.38 6.64
N ALA A 173 -8.62 8.25 7.32
CA ALA A 173 -9.16 7.00 6.76
C ALA A 173 -10.68 6.91 6.85
N TRP A 174 -11.25 6.99 8.05
CA TRP A 174 -12.64 6.62 8.28
C TRP A 174 -13.66 7.54 7.62
N PRO A 175 -13.49 8.88 7.63
CA PRO A 175 -14.41 9.76 6.91
C PRO A 175 -14.38 9.52 5.39
N PHE A 176 -13.21 9.18 4.83
CA PHE A 176 -13.10 8.86 3.41
C PHE A 176 -13.85 7.56 3.08
N LEU A 177 -13.67 6.52 3.90
CA LEU A 177 -14.37 5.25 3.74
C LEU A 177 -15.90 5.43 3.80
N ALA A 178 -16.39 6.15 4.81
CA ALA A 178 -17.82 6.41 5.01
C ALA A 178 -18.46 7.21 3.86
N ASN A 179 -17.69 8.05 3.16
CA ASN A 179 -18.21 8.81 2.02
C ASN A 179 -18.53 7.94 0.81
N TYR A 180 -17.80 6.83 0.62
CA TYR A 180 -17.99 5.92 -0.52
C TYR A 180 -18.89 4.73 -0.18
N PHE A 181 -18.76 4.18 1.02
CA PHE A 181 -19.61 3.11 1.52
C PHE A 181 -20.69 3.73 2.41
N LYS A 182 -21.71 4.29 1.77
CA LYS A 182 -22.94 4.70 2.44
C LYS A 182 -23.78 3.48 2.83
#